data_AF-A0AAD9Z098-F1
#
_entry.id   AF-A0AAD9Z098-F1
#
_cell.length_a   1.000
_cell.length_b   1.000
_cell.length_c   1.000
_cell.angle_alpha   90.00
_cell.angle_beta   90.00
_cell.angle_gamma   90.00
#
_symmetry.space_group_name_H-M   'P 1'
#
loop_
_entity.id
_entity.type
_entity.pdbx_description
1 polymer ?
#
loop_
_entity_poly.entity_id
_entity_poly.type
_entity_poly.pdbx_seq_one_letter_code
_entity_poly.pdbx_strand_id
1 'polypeptide(L)'
;MSTIMRTLRNLRKIGIKEYAHQMQYIGDTKAGTYIASDKYGNKYYENLEQELPLRTRWVDYKQQEYDPSQIEPGWHAWMSYLVDKPPTEDALLKTGQRSWEIPEHRPNLTMTRAAFKTYSTVKPKHHAWLPEAKPRR
;
A
#
# COMPACT_ATOMS: atom_id res chain seq x y z
N MET A 1 -1.82 -21.98 12.68
CA MET A 1 -1.31 -22.65 13.90
C MET A 1 0.22 -22.59 13.94
N SER A 2 0.82 -22.35 15.11
CA SER A 2 2.28 -22.24 15.28
C SER A 2 2.95 -23.60 15.45
N THR A 3 2.85 -24.48 14.44
CA THR A 3 3.46 -25.82 14.48
C THR A 3 4.55 -25.96 13.42
N ILE A 4 5.62 -26.68 13.77
CA ILE A 4 6.71 -27.04 12.83
C ILE A 4 6.17 -27.82 11.63
N MET A 5 5.15 -28.66 11.86
CA MET A 5 4.49 -29.38 10.77
C MET A 5 3.81 -28.46 9.76
N ARG A 6 3.28 -27.30 10.18
CA ARG A 6 2.75 -26.29 9.25
C ARG A 6 3.86 -25.71 8.39
N THR A 7 4.99 -25.34 8.99
CA THR A 7 6.10 -24.72 8.25
C THR A 7 6.73 -25.69 7.26
N LEU A 8 6.95 -26.96 7.65
CA LEU A 8 7.45 -28.01 6.75
C LEU A 8 6.48 -28.32 5.60
N ARG A 9 5.18 -28.37 5.89
CA ARG A 9 4.15 -28.56 4.85
C ARG A 9 4.13 -27.39 3.87
N ASN A 10 4.21 -26.16 4.36
CA ASN A 10 4.22 -24.97 3.52
C ASN A 10 5.52 -24.89 2.70
N LEU A 11 6.68 -25.19 3.29
CA LEU A 11 7.96 -25.32 2.59
C LEU A 11 7.88 -26.27 1.40
N ARG A 12 7.25 -27.44 1.58
CA ARG A 12 7.05 -28.40 0.47
C ARG A 12 6.15 -27.85 -0.64
N LYS A 13 5.14 -27.03 -0.29
CA LYS A 13 4.21 -26.44 -1.27
C LYS A 13 4.84 -25.29 -2.07
N ILE A 14 5.57 -24.39 -1.40
CA ILE A 14 6.12 -23.17 -2.01
C ILE A 14 7.51 -23.37 -2.62
N GLY A 15 8.28 -24.34 -2.12
CA GLY A 15 9.67 -24.58 -2.50
C GLY A 15 10.69 -23.77 -1.69
N ILE A 16 11.97 -24.13 -1.81
CA ILE A 16 13.06 -23.58 -0.97
C ILE A 16 13.31 -22.10 -1.26
N LYS A 17 13.21 -21.68 -2.52
CA LYS A 17 13.43 -20.28 -2.93
C LYS A 17 12.41 -19.34 -2.28
N GLU A 18 11.12 -19.64 -2.43
CA GLU A 18 10.04 -18.84 -1.84
C GLU A 18 10.05 -18.90 -0.32
N TYR A 19 10.42 -20.05 0.27
CA TYR A 19 10.63 -20.16 1.70
C TYR A 19 11.71 -19.18 2.20
N ALA A 20 12.87 -19.14 1.54
CA ALA A 20 13.96 -18.25 1.93
C ALA A 20 13.57 -16.78 1.77
N HIS A 21 12.87 -16.44 0.67
CA HIS A 21 12.30 -15.11 0.44
C HIS A 21 11.33 -14.72 1.56
N GLN A 22 10.31 -15.53 1.82
CA GLN A 22 9.31 -15.24 2.86
C GLN A 22 9.93 -15.16 4.26
N MET A 23 10.96 -15.97 4.56
CA MET A 23 11.65 -15.90 5.85
C MET A 23 12.37 -14.55 6.04
N GLN A 24 12.95 -14.00 4.97
CA GLN A 24 13.65 -12.72 5.02
C GLN A 24 12.70 -11.52 5.17
N TYR A 25 11.50 -11.58 4.55
CA TYR A 25 10.57 -10.45 4.51
C TYR A 25 9.42 -10.55 5.51
N ILE A 26 8.73 -11.69 5.56
CA ILE A 26 7.52 -11.90 6.37
C ILE A 26 7.88 -12.49 7.75
N GLY A 27 8.98 -13.26 7.82
CA GLY A 27 9.35 -14.03 9.00
C GLY A 27 8.44 -15.23 9.28
N ASP A 28 7.57 -15.59 8.32
CA ASP A 28 6.70 -16.76 8.39
C ASP A 28 6.58 -17.42 7.01
N THR A 29 6.34 -18.73 7.01
CA THR A 29 6.15 -19.52 5.80
C THR A 29 4.68 -19.73 5.52
N LYS A 30 4.18 -19.03 4.52
CA LYS A 30 2.77 -19.01 4.13
C LYS A 30 2.63 -19.57 2.72
N ALA A 31 1.67 -20.48 2.58
CA ALA A 31 1.29 -21.04 1.29
C ALA A 31 -0.16 -20.67 1.03
N GLY A 32 -0.45 -20.09 -0.14
CA GLY A 32 -1.80 -19.66 -0.50
C GLY A 32 -1.95 -19.50 -2.00
N THR A 33 -3.18 -19.25 -2.43
CA THR A 33 -3.51 -18.99 -3.82
C THR A 33 -3.09 -17.58 -4.17
N TYR A 34 -2.40 -17.42 -5.29
CA TYR A 34 -2.11 -16.10 -5.86
C TYR A 34 -3.40 -15.52 -6.43
N ILE A 35 -3.78 -14.34 -5.93
CA ILE A 35 -5.00 -13.65 -6.36
C ILE A 35 -4.68 -12.75 -7.55
N ALA A 36 -3.82 -11.75 -7.34
CA ALA A 36 -3.30 -10.91 -8.41
C ALA A 36 -2.10 -10.07 -7.92
N SER A 37 -1.56 -9.24 -8.81
CA SER A 37 -0.60 -8.20 -8.50
C SER A 37 -1.18 -6.82 -8.79
N ASP A 38 -0.82 -5.84 -7.97
CA ASP A 38 -1.11 -4.43 -8.28
C ASP A 38 -0.17 -3.87 -9.36
N LYS A 39 -0.38 -2.61 -9.74
CA LYS A 39 0.42 -1.93 -10.77
C LYS A 39 1.87 -1.71 -10.33
N TYR A 40 2.11 -1.63 -9.03
CA TYR A 40 3.43 -1.48 -8.43
C TYR A 40 4.18 -2.81 -8.33
N GLY A 41 3.46 -3.92 -8.55
CA GLY A 41 3.96 -5.29 -8.57
C GLY A 41 3.99 -5.99 -7.22
N ASN A 42 3.30 -5.44 -6.20
CA ASN A 42 3.03 -6.18 -4.97
C ASN A 42 2.05 -7.31 -5.31
N LYS A 43 2.29 -8.49 -4.75
CA LYS A 43 1.51 -9.69 -5.02
C LYS A 43 0.64 -10.03 -3.82
N TYR A 44 -0.62 -10.34 -4.08
CA TYR A 44 -1.61 -10.62 -3.05
C TYR A 44 -2.00 -12.09 -3.06
N TYR A 45 -2.08 -12.68 -1.87
CA TYR A 45 -2.36 -14.11 -1.69
C TYR A 45 -3.46 -14.32 -0.66
N GLU A 46 -4.19 -15.42 -0.80
CA GLU A 46 -5.23 -15.85 0.13
C GLU A 46 -5.15 -17.34 0.47
N ASN A 47 -5.45 -17.68 1.73
CA ASN A 47 -5.67 -19.04 2.21
C ASN A 47 -6.69 -19.04 3.35
N LEU A 48 -7.95 -19.36 3.04
CA LEU A 48 -9.06 -19.37 4.01
C LEU A 48 -9.15 -20.64 4.86
N GLU A 49 -8.58 -21.75 4.39
CA GLU A 49 -8.81 -23.07 5.01
C GLU A 49 -7.85 -23.39 6.16
N GLN A 50 -6.58 -23.01 6.02
CA GLN A 50 -5.49 -23.55 6.85
C GLN A 50 -4.94 -22.53 7.85
N GLU A 51 -5.27 -21.25 7.66
CA GLU A 51 -4.78 -20.16 8.48
C GLU A 51 -5.84 -19.63 9.46
N LEU A 52 -5.36 -18.95 10.50
CA LEU A 52 -6.24 -18.33 11.49
C LEU A 52 -6.97 -17.11 10.89
N PRO A 53 -8.13 -16.71 11.44
CA PRO A 53 -8.78 -15.46 11.07
C PRO A 53 -7.80 -14.29 11.09
N LEU A 54 -7.96 -13.36 10.14
CA LEU A 54 -7.08 -12.20 9.90
C LEU A 54 -5.66 -12.53 9.40
N ARG A 55 -5.26 -13.82 9.33
CA ARG A 55 -3.98 -14.24 8.74
C ARG A 55 -4.14 -14.91 7.37
N THR A 56 -5.37 -15.03 6.88
CA THR A 56 -5.73 -15.70 5.63
C THR A 56 -5.29 -14.92 4.40
N ARG A 57 -5.24 -13.59 4.46
CA ARG A 57 -4.73 -12.70 3.40
C ARG A 57 -3.35 -12.16 3.74
N TRP A 58 -2.47 -12.04 2.76
CA TRP A 58 -1.19 -11.33 2.91
C TRP A 58 -0.68 -10.78 1.58
N VAL A 59 0.25 -9.85 1.68
CA VAL A 59 0.93 -9.21 0.56
C VAL A 59 2.42 -9.58 0.59
N ASP A 60 2.97 -9.81 -0.59
CA ASP A 60 4.41 -9.89 -0.86
C ASP A 60 4.79 -8.63 -1.64
N TYR A 61 5.51 -7.72 -0.97
CA TYR A 61 5.88 -6.44 -1.54
C TYR A 61 6.97 -6.62 -2.60
N LYS A 62 6.92 -5.81 -3.65
CA LYS A 62 7.97 -5.79 -4.66
C LYS A 62 9.25 -5.12 -4.16
N GLN A 63 9.10 -4.06 -3.36
CA GLN A 63 10.23 -3.30 -2.84
C GLN A 63 10.79 -3.97 -1.60
N GLN A 64 12.12 -3.94 -1.48
CA GLN A 64 12.82 -4.48 -0.30
C GLN A 64 12.55 -3.64 0.95
N GLU A 65 12.57 -2.31 0.80
CA GLU A 65 12.09 -1.37 1.81
C GLU A 65 10.57 -1.26 1.69
N TYR A 66 9.89 -2.27 2.21
CA TYR A 66 8.44 -2.35 2.16
C TYR A 66 7.80 -1.40 3.18
N ASP A 67 6.69 -0.79 2.80
CA ASP A 67 5.88 0.04 3.68
C ASP A 67 4.39 -0.19 3.40
N PRO A 68 3.53 -0.31 4.43
CA PRO A 68 2.09 -0.52 4.24
C PRO A 68 1.41 0.54 3.38
N SER A 69 1.95 1.76 3.30
CA SER A 69 1.39 2.79 2.43
C SER A 69 1.58 2.52 0.93
N GLN A 70 2.41 1.53 0.54
CA GLN A 70 2.61 1.14 -0.86
C GLN A 70 1.44 0.32 -1.42
N ILE A 71 0.55 -0.19 -0.57
CA ILE A 71 -0.66 -0.91 -0.99
C ILE A 71 -1.65 0.09 -1.61
N GLU A 72 -2.14 -0.19 -2.83
CA GLU A 72 -3.17 0.63 -3.46
C GLU A 72 -4.49 0.60 -2.65
N PRO A 73 -5.31 1.67 -2.69
CA PRO A 73 -6.50 1.77 -1.83
C PRO A 73 -7.50 0.60 -1.94
N GLY A 74 -7.75 0.11 -3.16
CA GLY A 74 -8.64 -1.04 -3.36
C GLY A 74 -8.08 -2.33 -2.75
N TRP A 75 -6.77 -2.57 -2.93
CA TRP A 75 -6.09 -3.72 -2.33
C TRP A 75 -6.00 -3.60 -0.81
N HIS A 76 -5.87 -2.38 -0.29
CA HIS A 76 -5.90 -2.11 1.15
C HIS A 76 -7.27 -2.47 1.75
N ALA A 77 -8.38 -2.10 1.10
CA ALA A 77 -9.72 -2.48 1.55
C ALA A 77 -9.90 -4.01 1.60
N TRP A 78 -9.43 -4.72 0.57
CA TRP A 78 -9.50 -6.19 0.53
C TRP A 78 -8.59 -6.85 1.58
N MET A 79 -7.36 -6.37 1.72
CA MET A 79 -6.40 -6.84 2.73
C MET A 79 -6.90 -6.65 4.16
N SER A 80 -7.62 -5.56 4.43
CA SER A 80 -8.21 -5.25 5.73
C SER A 80 -9.58 -5.92 5.96
N TYR A 81 -10.04 -6.81 5.08
CA TYR A 81 -11.34 -7.48 5.16
C TYR A 81 -12.54 -6.52 5.17
N LEU A 82 -12.42 -5.32 4.58
CA LEU A 82 -13.57 -4.44 4.37
C LEU A 82 -14.45 -4.95 3.22
N VAL A 83 -13.84 -5.62 2.25
CA VAL A 83 -14.52 -6.22 1.09
C VAL A 83 -14.06 -7.66 0.90
N ASP A 84 -14.99 -8.50 0.45
CA ASP A 84 -14.69 -9.92 0.18
C ASP A 84 -13.98 -10.11 -1.15
N LYS A 85 -14.39 -9.36 -2.17
CA LYS A 85 -13.87 -9.47 -3.53
C LYS A 85 -12.65 -8.57 -3.72
N PRO A 86 -11.58 -9.06 -4.38
CA PRO A 86 -10.43 -8.23 -4.69
C PRO A 86 -10.78 -7.18 -5.76
N PRO A 87 -9.98 -6.11 -5.91
CA PRO A 87 -10.21 -5.06 -6.93
C PRO A 87 -10.27 -5.57 -8.37
N THR A 88 -9.64 -6.72 -8.65
CA THR A 88 -9.67 -7.39 -9.95
C THR A 88 -11.01 -8.06 -10.28
N GLU A 89 -11.87 -8.27 -9.29
CA GLU A 89 -13.17 -8.94 -9.46
C GLU A 89 -14.33 -8.00 -9.15
N ASP A 90 -14.19 -7.12 -8.16
CA ASP A 90 -15.25 -6.23 -7.74
C ASP A 90 -15.51 -5.12 -8.77
N ALA A 91 -16.73 -5.11 -9.32
CA ALA A 91 -17.18 -4.10 -10.27
C ALA A 91 -17.17 -2.68 -9.68
N LEU A 92 -17.40 -2.53 -8.38
CA LEU A 92 -17.38 -1.23 -7.68
C LEU A 92 -15.97 -0.70 -7.42
N LEU A 93 -14.97 -1.58 -7.35
CA LEU A 93 -13.57 -1.16 -7.26
C LEU A 93 -12.95 -0.97 -8.65
N LYS A 94 -13.55 -1.60 -9.67
CA LYS A 94 -13.21 -1.36 -11.08
C LYS A 94 -13.75 -0.06 -11.64
N THR A 95 -14.76 0.57 -11.02
CA THR A 95 -15.34 1.81 -11.56
C THR A 95 -14.22 2.81 -11.78
N GLY A 96 -14.01 3.14 -13.05
CA GLY A 96 -12.83 3.82 -13.55
C GLY A 96 -12.55 5.13 -12.84
N GLN A 97 -11.29 5.56 -12.93
CA GLN A 97 -10.81 6.80 -12.33
C GLN A 97 -11.78 7.94 -12.56
N ARG A 98 -12.19 8.56 -11.46
CA ARG A 98 -13.00 9.78 -11.56
C ARG A 98 -12.17 10.85 -12.25
N SER A 99 -12.82 11.80 -12.91
CA SER A 99 -12.14 12.86 -13.67
C SER A 99 -11.17 13.72 -12.83
N TRP A 100 -11.40 13.80 -11.52
CA TRP A 100 -10.57 14.53 -10.56
C TRP A 100 -9.60 13.64 -9.77
N GLU A 101 -9.70 12.33 -9.92
CA GLU A 101 -8.90 11.38 -9.15
C GLU A 101 -7.48 11.32 -9.71
N ILE A 102 -6.51 11.20 -8.80
CA ILE A 102 -5.11 11.05 -9.19
C ILE A 102 -4.95 9.67 -9.84
N PRO A 103 -4.35 9.57 -11.04
CA PRO A 103 -4.34 8.31 -11.77
C PRO A 103 -3.43 7.23 -11.15
N GLU A 104 -2.49 7.64 -10.32
CA GLU A 104 -1.51 6.76 -9.70
C GLU A 104 -1.55 6.95 -8.18
N HIS A 105 -1.52 5.82 -7.48
CA HIS A 105 -1.36 5.79 -6.04
C HIS A 105 -0.01 6.38 -5.64
N ARG A 106 0.01 7.13 -4.54
CA ARG A 106 1.23 7.72 -4.00
C ARG A 106 1.39 7.23 -2.56
N PRO A 107 2.47 6.50 -2.24
CA PRO A 107 2.73 6.07 -0.88
C PRO A 107 3.02 7.27 0.04
N ASN A 108 3.15 7.02 1.33
CA ASN A 108 3.53 8.02 2.30
C ASN A 108 4.97 8.50 2.03
N LEU A 109 5.12 9.81 1.82
CA LEU A 109 6.40 10.45 1.52
C LEU A 109 7.02 11.13 2.75
N THR A 110 6.61 10.76 3.96
CA THR A 110 7.17 11.31 5.21
C THR A 110 8.70 11.14 5.25
N MET A 111 9.39 12.10 5.86
CA MET A 111 10.86 12.15 5.94
C MET A 111 11.60 12.14 4.58
N THR A 112 10.92 12.24 3.45
CA THR A 112 11.53 12.42 2.13
C THR A 112 11.54 13.90 1.71
N ARG A 113 12.23 14.22 0.61
CA ARG A 113 12.19 15.57 0.01
C ARG A 113 10.78 15.98 -0.46
N ALA A 114 9.92 14.99 -0.73
CA ALA A 114 8.55 15.18 -1.20
C ALA A 114 7.50 15.12 -0.07
N ALA A 115 7.93 15.16 1.20
CA ALA A 115 7.01 15.23 2.34
C ALA A 115 6.08 16.46 2.23
N PHE A 116 4.83 16.28 2.65
CA PHE A 116 3.86 17.37 2.68
C PHE A 116 4.32 18.49 3.61
N LYS A 117 4.37 19.72 3.09
CA LYS A 117 4.69 20.92 3.86
C LYS A 117 3.45 21.80 3.93
N THR A 118 3.01 22.06 5.15
CA THR A 118 1.89 22.98 5.38
C THR A 118 2.30 24.40 5.05
N TYR A 119 1.36 25.18 4.53
CA TYR A 119 1.52 26.60 4.28
C TYR A 119 0.18 27.30 4.50
N SER A 120 0.22 28.61 4.72
CA SER A 120 -1.00 29.41 4.77
C SER A 120 -1.62 29.48 3.38
N THR A 121 -2.82 28.92 3.22
CA THR A 121 -3.61 29.06 1.99
C THR A 121 -4.28 30.44 1.88
N VAL A 122 -4.21 31.26 2.93
CA VAL A 122 -4.71 32.64 2.93
C VAL A 122 -3.61 33.64 2.60
N LYS A 123 -3.97 34.64 1.79
CA LYS A 123 -3.16 35.85 1.58
C LYS A 123 -3.27 36.76 2.81
N PRO A 124 -2.30 37.67 3.05
CA PRO A 124 -2.42 38.68 4.10
C PRO A 124 -3.71 39.48 3.95
N LYS A 125 -4.47 39.63 5.05
CA LYS A 125 -5.76 40.37 5.04
C LYS A 125 -5.58 41.88 4.94
N HIS A 126 -4.43 42.38 5.41
CA HIS A 126 -4.07 43.78 5.35
C HIS A 126 -2.85 43.94 4.44
N HIS A 127 -2.91 44.93 3.56
CA HIS A 127 -1.80 45.27 2.67
C HIS A 127 -0.94 46.36 3.31
N ALA A 128 0.38 46.16 3.31
CA ALA A 128 1.32 47.19 3.74
C ALA A 128 1.37 48.31 2.70
N TRP A 129 1.57 49.54 3.16
CA TRP A 129 1.90 50.65 2.27
C TRP A 129 3.23 50.38 1.58
N LEU A 130 3.26 50.51 0.25
CA LEU A 130 4.48 50.40 -0.54
C LEU A 130 5.07 51.82 -0.71
N PRO A 131 6.22 52.12 -0.09
CA PRO A 131 6.81 53.46 -0.16
C PRO A 131 7.22 53.84 -1.58
N GLU A 132 6.80 55.02 -2.02
CA GLU A 132 7.30 55.67 -3.23
C GLU A 132 8.09 56.93 -2.83
N ALA A 133 9.40 56.94 -3.10
CA ALA A 133 10.24 58.10 -2.81
C ALA A 133 10.05 59.17 -3.90
N LYS A 134 9.55 60.36 -3.52
CA LYS A 134 9.42 61.51 -4.42
C LYS A 134 10.44 62.60 -4.08
N PRO A 135 11.13 63.19 -5.08
CA PRO A 135 12.06 64.28 -4.84
C PRO A 135 11.34 65.55 -4.38
N ARG A 136 12.00 66.38 -3.57
CA ARG A 136 11.50 67.71 -3.19
C ARG A 136 11.59 68.64 -4.43
N ARG A 137 10.51 69.35 -4.73
CA ARG A 137 10.45 70.39 -5.77
C ARG A 137 10.62 71.77 -5.15
#